data_AF-A0A9Q8VFP6-F1
#
_entry.id   AF-A0A9Q8VFP6-F1
#
_cell.length_a   1.000
_cell.length_b   1.000
_cell.length_c   1.000
_cell.angle_alpha   90.00
_cell.angle_beta   90.00
_cell.angle_gamma   90.00
#
_symmetry.space_group_name_H-M   'P 1'
#
loop_
_entity.id
_entity.type
_entity.pdbx_description
1 polymer ?
#
loop_
_entity_poly.entity_id
_entity_poly.type
_entity_poly.pdbx_seq_one_letter_code
_entity_poly.pdbx_strand_id
1 'polypeptide(L)'
;MKVAALVSLVASAAVGLAAADGLKIDVTLPVDCDRKTQNGDRVSMHYRGTLAESGNKFDASYDRNQPLTFKLGSGQVIKGWDQGLLDMCIGEKRTLTIPPELGYGQRAMGPIPAGSTLVFETELVAIDGVPKPDKIKTKTASAEGVAEKVASAAADAADAAKTFIADTDDVQGHEEL
;
A
#
# COMPACT_ATOMS: atom_id res chain seq x y z
N MET A 1 44.15 -31.88 -34.96
CA MET A 1 42.81 -31.41 -35.38
C MET A 1 41.78 -31.85 -34.35
N LYS A 2 40.99 -30.89 -33.85
CA LYS A 2 39.64 -31.03 -33.28
C LYS A 2 39.46 -31.92 -32.03
N VAL A 3 39.26 -31.29 -30.88
CA VAL A 3 37.98 -31.44 -30.15
C VAL A 3 37.59 -30.08 -29.57
N ALA A 4 36.39 -29.64 -29.93
CA ALA A 4 35.84 -28.33 -29.63
C ALA A 4 35.09 -28.32 -28.29
N ALA A 5 35.00 -27.12 -27.73
CA ALA A 5 34.33 -26.74 -26.49
C ALA A 5 32.85 -27.14 -26.41
N LEU A 6 32.37 -27.33 -25.18
CA LEU A 6 30.98 -27.06 -24.78
C LEU A 6 30.99 -26.57 -23.33
N VAL A 7 31.11 -25.25 -23.17
CA VAL A 7 30.95 -24.56 -21.89
C VAL A 7 29.46 -24.55 -21.56
N SER A 8 29.09 -25.16 -20.43
CA SER A 8 27.72 -25.18 -19.91
C SER A 8 27.25 -23.77 -19.60
N LEU A 9 26.26 -23.28 -20.37
CA LEU A 9 25.51 -22.07 -20.06
C LEU A 9 24.48 -22.41 -18.98
N VAL A 10 24.77 -22.08 -17.73
CA VAL A 10 23.76 -22.09 -16.66
C VAL A 10 22.90 -20.85 -16.85
N ALA A 11 21.72 -21.04 -17.45
CA ALA A 11 20.69 -20.01 -17.48
C ALA A 11 20.02 -19.95 -16.10
N SER A 12 20.47 -19.03 -15.26
CA SER A 12 19.76 -18.68 -14.03
C SER A 12 18.48 -17.93 -14.40
N ALA A 13 17.35 -18.65 -14.41
CA ALA A 13 16.04 -18.03 -14.36
C ALA A 13 15.84 -17.47 -12.95
N ALA A 14 15.97 -16.15 -12.79
CA ALA A 14 15.45 -15.47 -11.62
C ALA A 14 13.92 -15.56 -11.69
N VAL A 15 13.37 -16.54 -10.99
CA VAL A 15 11.93 -16.63 -10.74
C VAL A 15 11.62 -15.47 -9.78
N GLY A 16 11.17 -14.35 -10.34
CA GLY A 16 10.61 -13.25 -9.57
C GLY A 16 9.41 -13.79 -8.81
N LEU A 17 9.60 -14.05 -7.52
CA LEU A 17 8.53 -14.39 -6.60
C LEU A 17 7.71 -13.12 -6.37
N ALA A 18 6.80 -12.80 -7.29
CA ALA A 18 5.76 -11.83 -7.03
C ALA A 18 4.88 -12.42 -5.92
N ALA A 19 5.01 -11.87 -4.72
CA ALA A 19 4.17 -12.23 -3.60
C ALA A 19 2.71 -12.04 -4.02
N ALA A 20 1.97 -13.14 -4.08
CA ALA A 20 0.53 -13.19 -4.27
C ALA A 20 -0.20 -12.72 -3.00
N ASP A 21 0.19 -11.57 -2.47
CA ASP A 21 -0.60 -10.91 -1.45
C ASP A 21 -1.85 -10.36 -2.14
N GLY A 22 -3.02 -10.77 -1.66
CA GLY A 22 -4.30 -10.26 -2.14
C GLY A 22 -4.42 -8.74 -1.97
N LEU A 23 -5.58 -8.21 -2.38
CA LEU A 23 -5.92 -6.80 -2.20
C LEU A 23 -5.64 -6.32 -0.76
N LYS A 24 -4.78 -5.31 -0.60
CA LYS A 24 -4.55 -4.66 0.70
C LYS A 24 -5.39 -3.39 0.77
N ILE A 25 -6.16 -3.26 1.85
CA ILE A 25 -7.06 -2.13 2.10
C ILE A 25 -6.59 -1.47 3.40
N ASP A 26 -6.07 -0.26 3.30
CA ASP A 26 -5.68 0.56 4.46
C ASP A 26 -6.65 1.74 4.59
N VAL A 27 -7.26 1.91 5.77
CA VAL A 27 -8.21 3.00 6.02
C VAL A 27 -7.47 4.19 6.62
N THR A 28 -7.08 5.12 5.76
CA THR A 28 -6.28 6.29 6.13
C THR A 28 -7.10 7.35 6.87
N LEU A 29 -8.39 7.48 6.57
CA LEU A 29 -9.29 8.37 7.30
C LEU A 29 -10.63 7.66 7.55
N PRO A 30 -10.83 7.02 8.72
CA PRO A 30 -12.08 6.37 9.04
C PRO A 30 -13.17 7.40 9.38
N VAL A 31 -14.37 7.15 8.91
CA VAL A 31 -15.55 7.98 9.13
C VAL A 31 -16.69 7.10 9.62
N ASP A 32 -17.41 7.54 10.65
CA ASP A 32 -18.62 6.86 11.11
C ASP A 32 -19.83 7.41 10.36
N CYS A 33 -20.62 6.52 9.76
CA CYS A 33 -21.83 6.85 9.04
C CYS A 33 -22.89 5.74 9.15
N ASP A 34 -24.17 6.12 9.00
CA ASP A 34 -25.28 5.17 9.00
C ASP A 34 -25.43 4.43 7.66
N ARG A 35 -25.02 5.07 6.55
CA ARG A 35 -25.09 4.52 5.20
C ARG A 35 -23.71 4.34 4.59
N LYS A 36 -23.26 3.08 4.54
CA LYS A 36 -22.01 2.65 3.89
C LYS A 36 -22.23 2.21 2.46
N THR A 37 -21.23 2.25 1.59
CA THR A 37 -21.30 1.73 0.20
C THR A 37 -21.64 0.26 0.11
N GLN A 38 -22.47 -0.10 -0.86
CA GLN A 38 -22.91 -1.47 -1.14
C GLN A 38 -22.85 -1.78 -2.65
N ASN A 39 -22.84 -3.07 -2.98
CA ASN A 39 -22.92 -3.52 -4.37
C ASN A 39 -24.17 -2.94 -5.05
N GLY A 40 -23.97 -2.37 -6.23
CA GLY A 40 -25.03 -1.73 -7.02
C GLY A 40 -25.17 -0.23 -6.81
N ASP A 41 -24.54 0.34 -5.78
CA ASP A 41 -24.54 1.79 -5.55
C ASP A 41 -23.80 2.51 -6.67
N ARG A 42 -24.31 3.68 -7.06
CA ARG A 42 -23.57 4.63 -7.89
C ARG A 42 -22.78 5.54 -6.97
N VAL A 43 -21.46 5.49 -7.07
CA VAL A 43 -20.56 6.22 -6.18
C VAL A 43 -19.72 7.20 -6.99
N SER A 44 -19.44 8.36 -6.40
CA SER A 44 -18.52 9.36 -6.94
C SER A 44 -17.29 9.43 -6.03
N MET A 45 -16.11 9.24 -6.61
CA MET A 45 -14.88 9.10 -5.84
C MET A 45 -13.74 9.92 -6.42
N HIS A 46 -13.00 10.57 -5.54
CA HIS A 46 -11.69 11.11 -5.87
C HIS A 46 -10.63 10.03 -5.67
N TYR A 47 -9.67 9.99 -6.57
CA TYR A 47 -8.55 9.08 -6.49
C TYR A 47 -7.26 9.68 -7.03
N ARG A 48 -6.14 9.07 -6.59
CA ARG A 48 -4.80 9.21 -7.14
C ARG A 48 -4.20 7.80 -7.28
N GLY A 49 -3.81 7.44 -8.49
CA GLY A 49 -3.19 6.15 -8.81
C GLY A 49 -1.70 6.29 -9.07
N THR A 50 -0.90 5.48 -8.38
CA THR A 50 0.56 5.40 -8.53
C THR A 50 1.01 3.96 -8.76
N LEU A 51 2.15 3.78 -9.44
CA LEU A 51 2.78 2.46 -9.58
C LEU A 51 3.51 2.11 -8.27
N ALA A 52 3.26 0.92 -7.73
CA ALA A 52 3.87 0.51 -6.46
C ALA A 52 5.41 0.46 -6.53
N GLU A 53 5.97 0.03 -7.67
CA GLU A 53 7.42 -0.14 -7.84
C GLU A 53 8.17 1.19 -7.93
N SER A 54 7.58 2.19 -8.59
CA SER A 54 8.28 3.47 -8.87
C SER A 54 7.71 4.66 -8.10
N GLY A 55 6.53 4.54 -7.49
CA GLY A 55 5.77 5.65 -6.91
C GLY A 55 5.21 6.62 -7.94
N ASN A 56 5.42 6.38 -9.25
CA ASN A 56 5.03 7.30 -10.30
C ASN A 56 3.51 7.37 -10.43
N LYS A 57 2.97 8.59 -10.35
CA LYS A 57 1.55 8.86 -10.62
C LYS A 57 1.25 8.61 -12.10
N PHE A 58 0.27 7.77 -12.36
CA PHE A 58 -0.23 7.52 -13.72
C PHE A 58 -1.57 8.22 -14.01
N ASP A 59 -2.42 8.39 -12.99
CA ASP A 59 -3.71 9.09 -13.13
C ASP A 59 -4.13 9.68 -11.77
N ALA A 60 -4.81 10.82 -11.79
CA ALA A 60 -5.49 11.37 -10.62
C ALA A 60 -6.74 12.15 -11.06
N SER A 61 -7.86 11.89 -10.37
CA SER A 61 -9.11 12.65 -10.56
C SER A 61 -8.95 14.15 -10.25
N TYR A 62 -8.02 14.49 -9.35
CA TYR A 62 -7.72 15.87 -8.94
C TYR A 62 -7.16 16.70 -10.09
N ASP A 63 -6.41 16.10 -11.02
CA ASP A 63 -5.86 16.80 -12.19
C ASP A 63 -6.97 17.31 -13.12
N ARG A 64 -8.13 16.63 -13.09
CA ARG A 64 -9.32 16.98 -13.87
C ARG A 64 -10.38 17.72 -13.05
N ASN A 65 -10.15 17.92 -11.75
CA ASN A 65 -11.14 18.47 -10.80
C ASN A 65 -12.52 17.78 -10.88
N GLN A 66 -12.56 16.51 -11.30
CA GLN A 66 -13.79 15.78 -11.55
C GLN A 66 -13.71 14.40 -10.89
N PRO A 67 -14.61 14.08 -9.94
CA PRO A 67 -14.66 12.75 -9.35
C PRO A 67 -15.11 11.72 -10.37
N LEU A 68 -14.57 10.50 -10.27
CA LEU A 68 -15.00 9.39 -11.10
C LEU A 68 -16.30 8.82 -10.55
N THR A 69 -17.33 8.75 -11.40
CA THR A 69 -18.62 8.16 -11.05
C THR A 69 -18.81 6.82 -11.74
N PHE A 70 -19.06 5.77 -10.96
CA PHE A 70 -19.24 4.41 -11.46
C PHE A 70 -20.21 3.62 -10.57
N LYS A 71 -20.68 2.48 -11.05
CA LYS A 71 -21.54 1.57 -10.29
C LYS A 71 -20.69 0.50 -9.60
N LEU A 72 -20.69 0.47 -8.28
CA LEU A 72 -19.89 -0.44 -7.47
C LEU A 72 -20.35 -1.90 -7.64
N GLY A 73 -19.42 -2.82 -7.80
CA GLY A 73 -19.70 -4.26 -7.89
C GLY A 73 -20.30 -4.69 -9.23
N SER A 74 -20.25 -3.83 -10.25
CA SER A 74 -20.79 -4.12 -11.58
C SER A 74 -19.72 -4.46 -12.63
N GLY A 75 -18.45 -4.54 -12.23
CA GLY A 75 -17.33 -4.80 -13.14
C GLY A 75 -17.02 -3.64 -14.09
N GLN A 76 -17.52 -2.43 -13.80
CA GLN A 76 -17.19 -1.22 -14.56
C GLN A 76 -15.77 -0.71 -14.28
N VAL A 77 -15.20 -1.09 -13.14
CA VAL A 77 -13.84 -0.76 -12.69
C VAL A 77 -13.04 -2.04 -12.46
N ILE A 78 -11.76 -1.89 -12.14
CA ILE A 78 -10.89 -3.03 -11.81
C ILE A 78 -11.43 -3.79 -10.59
N LYS A 79 -11.21 -5.11 -10.54
CA LYS A 79 -11.74 -5.99 -9.49
C LYS A 79 -11.33 -5.54 -8.08
N GLY A 80 -10.12 -5.02 -7.94
CA GLY A 80 -9.63 -4.50 -6.67
C GLY A 80 -10.45 -3.31 -6.14
N TRP A 81 -11.04 -2.49 -7.02
CA TRP A 81 -11.94 -1.41 -6.61
C TRP A 81 -13.31 -1.95 -6.20
N ASP A 82 -13.87 -2.87 -6.99
CA ASP A 82 -15.16 -3.49 -6.66
C ASP A 82 -15.13 -4.21 -5.30
N GLN A 83 -13.98 -4.78 -4.92
CA GLN A 83 -13.80 -5.43 -3.62
C GLN A 83 -13.37 -4.46 -2.50
N GLY A 84 -12.51 -3.48 -2.80
CA GLY A 84 -11.88 -2.62 -1.79
C GLY A 84 -12.71 -1.43 -1.31
N LEU A 85 -13.74 -1.07 -2.08
CA LEU A 85 -14.56 0.13 -1.85
C LEU A 85 -15.92 -0.19 -1.23
N LEU A 86 -16.14 -1.43 -0.81
CA LEU A 86 -17.31 -1.84 -0.04
C LEU A 86 -17.22 -1.33 1.40
N ASP A 87 -18.37 -1.15 2.03
CA ASP A 87 -18.47 -0.75 3.44
C ASP A 87 -17.75 0.57 3.78
N MET A 88 -17.76 1.53 2.86
CA MET A 88 -17.10 2.83 2.97
C MET A 88 -18.09 3.96 3.22
N CYS A 89 -17.72 4.92 4.05
CA CYS A 89 -18.52 6.09 4.39
C CYS A 89 -18.19 7.31 3.52
N ILE A 90 -19.18 8.19 3.29
CA ILE A 90 -18.95 9.44 2.56
C ILE A 90 -17.94 10.29 3.34
N GLY A 91 -16.87 10.72 2.67
CA GLY A 91 -15.74 11.45 3.25
C GLY A 91 -14.62 10.56 3.80
N GLU A 92 -14.79 9.23 3.81
CA GLU A 92 -13.74 8.29 4.19
C GLU A 92 -12.60 8.31 3.16
N LYS A 93 -11.37 8.03 3.60
CA LYS A 93 -10.21 7.86 2.73
C LYS A 93 -9.56 6.52 2.94
N ARG A 94 -9.19 5.86 1.84
CA ARG A 94 -8.52 4.56 1.84
C ARG A 94 -7.36 4.50 0.86
N THR A 95 -6.33 3.77 1.24
CA THR A 95 -5.22 3.40 0.36
C THR A 95 -5.36 1.93 -0.01
N LEU A 96 -5.54 1.65 -1.30
CA LEU A 96 -5.68 0.31 -1.85
C LEU A 96 -4.40 -0.09 -2.56
N THR A 97 -3.77 -1.20 -2.15
CA THR A 97 -2.69 -1.82 -2.94
C THR A 97 -3.26 -3.00 -3.68
N ILE A 98 -3.27 -2.91 -5.01
CA ILE A 98 -3.96 -3.81 -5.91
C ILE A 98 -2.92 -4.58 -6.72
N PRO A 99 -2.79 -5.90 -6.51
CA PRO A 99 -1.92 -6.73 -7.31
C PRO A 99 -2.43 -6.81 -8.75
N PRO A 100 -1.57 -7.11 -9.74
CA PRO A 100 -1.94 -7.08 -11.15
C PRO A 100 -3.15 -7.97 -11.46
N GLU A 101 -3.33 -9.11 -10.80
CA GLU A 101 -4.46 -10.03 -10.99
C GLU A 101 -5.83 -9.41 -10.72
N LEU A 102 -5.87 -8.42 -9.81
CA LEU A 102 -7.08 -7.66 -9.46
C LEU A 102 -7.13 -6.28 -10.14
N GLY A 103 -6.06 -5.90 -10.85
CA GLY A 103 -5.93 -4.69 -11.64
C GLY A 103 -6.07 -4.96 -13.14
N TYR A 104 -4.99 -4.70 -13.90
CA TYR A 104 -4.94 -4.87 -15.36
C TYR A 104 -4.24 -6.16 -15.83
N GLY A 105 -3.72 -6.96 -14.91
CA GLY A 105 -3.02 -8.22 -15.19
C GLY A 105 -1.77 -8.02 -16.05
N GLN A 106 -1.52 -8.97 -16.96
CA GLN A 106 -0.40 -8.94 -17.89
C GLN A 106 -0.61 -8.00 -19.10
N ARG A 107 -1.58 -7.09 -19.02
CA ARG A 107 -1.86 -6.12 -20.10
C ARG A 107 -1.29 -4.76 -19.70
N ALA A 108 -0.54 -4.15 -20.61
CA ALA A 108 -0.15 -2.76 -20.47
C ALA A 108 -1.34 -1.85 -20.82
N MET A 109 -1.51 -0.77 -20.06
CA MET A 109 -2.63 0.17 -20.21
C MET A 109 -2.11 1.60 -20.10
N GLY A 110 -1.95 2.27 -21.24
CA GLY A 110 -1.39 3.64 -21.29
C GLY A 110 -0.03 3.71 -20.57
N PRO A 111 0.12 4.52 -19.51
CA PRO A 111 1.35 4.63 -18.73
C PRO A 111 1.61 3.46 -17.76
N ILE A 112 0.70 2.48 -17.66
CA ILE A 112 0.80 1.34 -16.72
C ILE A 112 1.44 0.14 -17.43
N PRO A 113 2.63 -0.33 -17.00
CA PRO A 113 3.24 -1.53 -17.53
C PRO A 113 2.43 -2.81 -17.21
N ALA A 114 2.59 -3.84 -18.04
CA ALA A 114 2.01 -5.16 -17.78
C ALA A 114 2.55 -5.74 -16.45
N GLY A 115 1.68 -6.38 -15.67
CA GLY A 115 2.06 -7.00 -14.39
C GLY A 115 2.31 -6.01 -13.25
N SER A 116 1.94 -4.74 -13.42
CA SER A 116 2.17 -3.72 -12.39
C SER A 116 1.24 -3.86 -11.20
N THR A 117 1.79 -3.75 -10.00
CA THR A 117 1.02 -3.51 -8.77
C THR A 117 0.68 -2.03 -8.68
N LEU A 118 -0.58 -1.72 -8.35
CA LEU A 118 -1.11 -0.37 -8.33
C LEU A 118 -1.42 0.06 -6.90
N VAL A 119 -1.08 1.29 -6.55
CA VAL A 119 -1.49 1.91 -5.30
C VAL A 119 -2.50 3.01 -5.62
N PHE A 120 -3.66 2.96 -4.98
CA PHE A 120 -4.71 3.95 -5.14
C PHE A 120 -5.03 4.59 -3.81
N GLU A 121 -4.82 5.89 -3.71
CA GLU A 121 -5.39 6.72 -2.66
C GLU A 121 -6.78 7.15 -3.11
N THR A 122 -7.80 6.86 -2.32
CA THR A 122 -9.20 7.03 -2.67
C THR A 122 -9.96 7.81 -1.60
N GLU A 123 -10.92 8.63 -2.02
CA GLU A 123 -11.76 9.47 -1.18
C GLU A 123 -13.20 9.43 -1.68
N LEU A 124 -14.12 8.90 -0.87
CA LEU A 124 -15.53 8.81 -1.25
C LEU A 124 -16.21 10.18 -1.15
N VAL A 125 -16.70 10.71 -2.27
CA VAL A 125 -17.30 12.05 -2.32
C VAL A 125 -18.81 12.00 -2.13
N ALA A 126 -19.47 11.03 -2.76
CA ALA A 126 -20.92 10.88 -2.72
C ALA A 126 -21.36 9.45 -3.06
N ILE A 127 -22.55 9.11 -2.57
CA ILE A 127 -23.33 7.94 -2.98
C ILE A 127 -24.65 8.48 -3.54
N ASP A 128 -25.02 8.07 -4.75
CA ASP A 128 -26.24 8.52 -5.41
C ASP A 128 -27.48 8.19 -4.57
N GLY A 129 -28.35 9.18 -4.37
CA GLY A 129 -29.52 9.06 -3.49
C GLY A 129 -29.23 9.16 -1.98
N VAL A 130 -27.98 9.37 -1.56
CA VAL A 130 -27.62 9.59 -0.15
C VAL A 130 -27.21 11.07 0.05
N PRO A 131 -27.89 11.82 0.93
CA PRO A 131 -27.50 13.20 1.21
C PRO A 131 -26.11 13.23 1.84
N LYS A 132 -25.28 14.17 1.39
CA LYS A 132 -23.94 14.35 1.95
C LYS A 132 -24.06 14.83 3.41
N PRO A 133 -23.40 14.18 4.37
CA PRO A 133 -23.47 14.62 5.77
C PRO A 133 -22.82 16.00 5.94
N ASP A 134 -23.52 16.91 6.61
CA ASP A 134 -23.03 18.27 6.90
C ASP A 134 -21.80 18.28 7.83
N LYS A 135 -21.59 17.21 8.59
CA LYS A 135 -20.44 17.01 9.48
C LYS A 135 -19.88 15.61 9.29
N ILE A 136 -18.66 15.52 8.76
CA ILE A 136 -17.90 14.26 8.71
C ILE A 136 -17.47 13.94 10.14
N LYS A 137 -18.06 12.92 10.75
CA LYS A 137 -17.60 12.38 12.03
C LYS A 137 -16.42 11.47 11.75
N THR A 138 -15.21 12.02 11.80
CA THR A 138 -14.01 11.20 11.73
C THR A 138 -13.96 10.34 12.99
N LYS A 139 -13.88 9.01 12.82
CA LYS A 139 -13.57 8.15 13.94
C LYS A 139 -12.15 8.51 14.34
N THR A 140 -11.92 8.97 15.57
CA THR A 140 -10.57 9.08 16.11
C THR A 140 -9.92 7.72 15.91
N ALA A 141 -8.94 7.64 15.01
CA ALA A 141 -8.31 6.39 14.63
C ALA A 141 -7.86 5.67 15.90
N SER A 142 -8.44 4.50 16.17
CA SER A 142 -8.04 3.63 17.27
C SER A 142 -6.55 3.35 17.14
N ALA A 143 -5.81 3.83 18.13
CA ALA A 143 -4.44 3.46 18.46
C ALA A 143 -4.33 2.00 18.94
N GLU A 144 -5.08 1.06 18.35
CA GLU A 144 -5.09 -0.37 18.72
C GLU A 144 -4.52 -1.29 17.62
N GLY A 145 -4.04 -0.74 16.51
CA GLY A 145 -3.39 -1.52 15.43
C GLY A 145 -1.92 -1.22 15.17
N VAL A 146 -1.31 -0.25 15.87
CA VAL A 146 0.07 0.23 15.61
C VAL A 146 0.96 0.10 16.86
N ALA A 147 0.81 -0.98 17.61
CA ALA A 147 1.73 -1.30 18.71
C ALA A 147 2.37 -2.71 18.58
N GLU A 148 1.77 -3.66 17.85
CA GLU A 148 2.26 -5.04 17.86
C GLU A 148 3.20 -5.42 16.70
N LYS A 149 3.48 -4.53 15.74
CA LYS A 149 4.37 -4.84 14.61
C LYS A 149 5.48 -3.84 14.35
N VAL A 150 5.96 -3.17 15.40
CA VAL A 150 7.19 -2.34 15.33
C VAL A 150 8.27 -2.78 16.33
N ALA A 151 8.11 -3.93 16.99
CA ALA A 151 9.07 -4.44 17.99
C ALA A 151 9.84 -5.72 17.58
N SER A 152 9.70 -6.25 16.35
CA SER A 152 10.34 -7.51 15.93
C SER A 152 11.20 -7.41 14.66
N ALA A 153 11.80 -6.25 14.39
CA ALA A 153 12.75 -6.09 13.29
C ALA A 153 13.91 -5.15 13.68
N ALA A 154 14.58 -5.46 14.79
CA ALA A 154 15.90 -4.92 15.14
C ALA A 154 16.56 -5.83 16.19
N ALA A 155 16.96 -7.05 15.83
CA ALA A 155 17.71 -7.92 16.73
C ALA A 155 18.77 -8.82 16.06
N ASP A 156 18.97 -8.76 14.74
CA ASP A 156 20.01 -9.52 14.05
C ASP A 156 20.99 -8.59 13.33
N ALA A 157 22.05 -8.19 14.03
CA ALA A 157 23.42 -8.01 13.53
C ALA A 157 24.25 -7.14 14.48
N ALA A 158 24.97 -7.75 15.42
CA ALA A 158 26.29 -7.30 15.88
C ALA A 158 26.87 -8.32 16.88
N ASP A 159 27.18 -9.53 16.40
CA ASP A 159 28.23 -10.35 16.99
C ASP A 159 29.51 -10.15 16.15
N ALA A 160 30.66 -10.19 16.82
CA ALA A 160 32.02 -10.12 16.30
C ALA A 160 32.69 -8.72 16.18
N ALA A 161 33.11 -8.19 17.34
CA ALA A 161 34.49 -7.73 17.51
C ALA A 161 34.93 -7.97 18.96
N LYS A 162 35.80 -8.97 19.13
CA LYS A 162 36.20 -9.57 20.40
C LYS A 162 37.53 -8.97 20.86
N THR A 163 37.60 -8.62 22.15
CA THR A 163 38.75 -8.70 23.08
C THR A 163 40.00 -7.81 22.89
N PHE A 164 40.61 -7.54 24.05
CA PHE A 164 41.92 -6.93 24.34
C PHE A 164 41.89 -5.40 24.36
N ILE A 165 42.09 -4.70 25.49
CA ILE A 165 43.23 -4.75 26.43
C ILE A 165 42.91 -3.99 27.74
N ALA A 166 43.43 -4.55 28.85
CA ALA A 166 43.94 -3.91 30.09
C ALA A 166 43.02 -2.95 30.88
N ASP A 167 42.62 -3.23 32.12
CA ASP A 167 43.46 -3.37 33.34
C ASP A 167 44.19 -2.06 33.71
N THR A 168 43.75 -1.44 34.80
CA THR A 168 44.44 -0.59 35.81
C THR A 168 43.36 0.33 36.41
N ASP A 169 42.76 0.03 37.57
CA ASP A 169 43.23 0.36 38.94
C ASP A 169 43.30 1.86 39.25
N ASP A 170 42.89 2.19 40.49
CA ASP A 170 43.13 3.44 41.23
C ASP A 170 42.37 4.73 40.81
N VAL A 171 41.90 5.66 41.65
CA VAL A 171 41.53 5.78 43.07
C VAL A 171 41.21 7.28 43.30
N GLN A 172 40.22 7.58 44.14
CA GLN A 172 39.98 8.78 44.97
C GLN A 172 40.09 10.23 44.42
N GLY A 173 39.02 10.99 44.72
CA GLY A 173 39.07 12.37 45.26
C GLY A 173 39.34 13.49 44.24
N HIS A 174 39.03 14.76 44.46
CA HIS A 174 38.40 15.51 45.54
C HIS A 174 38.10 16.92 44.97
N GLU A 175 37.24 17.65 45.65
CA GLU A 175 36.74 19.02 45.45
C GLU A 175 37.67 20.15 44.95
N GLU A 176 36.99 21.18 44.41
CA GLU A 176 37.29 22.62 44.30
C GLU A 176 38.44 23.07 43.38
N LEU A 177 38.31 24.14 42.58
CA LEU A 177 37.73 25.47 42.82
C LEU A 177 36.99 26.04 41.58
#